data_AF-A0A8B5WNI2-F1
#
_entry.id   AF-A0A8B5WNI2-F1
#
_cell.length_a   1.000
_cell.length_b   1.000
_cell.length_c   1.000
_cell.angle_alpha   90.00
_cell.angle_beta   90.00
_cell.angle_gamma   90.00
#
_symmetry.space_group_name_H-M   'P 1'
#
loop_
_entity.id
_entity.type
_entity.pdbx_description
1 polymer ?
#
loop_
_entity_poly.entity_id
_entity_poly.type
_entity_poly.pdbx_seq_one_letter_code
_entity_poly.pdbx_strand_id
1 'polypeptide(L)'
;MRLILSLGVILVLGGCDLFGWRVHKAISVKYEESGFSALQTLSNGGSSIQGLYFGELEIVAYHYRPGETIQTGGFASGHGNTDWSHYVVVQSGHPAARDVVLFSNDAIDIDALNADYRQGVSKEYVDNVREFSIDVFEVNLYRNGVIIDNVFYGNNAENNGLETHPLHRYAELNGIPDHYANTRIAGFSRPEQTHNVLFVRSDWFSDPVQVEMSTMGGDSGYEVASSSSPLSEFQEDLLISLAEGGTQRRFYSNFIIVPYGSVRSIDLSRDETITATVRFDFSDAIDYEPGRTDLAAIRDNDWATNPDNQLWFKTDANGVPLGLDVQFE
;
A
#
# COMPACT_ATOMS: atom_id res chain seq x y z
N MET A 1 -6.68 0.24 52.64
CA MET A 1 -5.91 1.33 52.01
C MET A 1 -4.45 0.91 51.98
N ARG A 2 -3.98 0.34 50.87
CA ARG A 2 -2.60 -0.12 50.69
C ARG A 2 -2.01 0.69 49.54
N LEU A 3 -1.06 1.56 49.89
CA LEU A 3 -0.21 2.30 48.98
C LEU A 3 0.87 1.31 48.48
N ILE A 4 0.89 1.02 47.18
CA ILE A 4 2.02 0.34 46.54
C ILE A 4 2.72 1.39 45.70
N LEU A 5 3.87 1.84 46.19
CA LEU A 5 4.87 2.62 45.44
C LEU A 5 5.67 1.63 44.59
N SER A 6 5.51 1.68 43.27
CA SER A 6 6.42 1.03 42.32
C SER A 6 7.38 2.07 41.76
N LEU A 7 8.64 2.00 42.21
CA LEU A 7 9.79 2.64 41.58
C LEU A 7 9.98 2.07 40.18
N GLY A 8 9.87 2.92 39.16
CA GLY A 8 10.40 2.65 37.81
C GLY A 8 11.83 3.18 37.72
N VAL A 9 12.79 2.28 37.59
CA VAL A 9 14.21 2.57 37.37
C VAL A 9 14.38 3.17 35.97
N ILE A 10 14.91 4.39 35.88
CA ILE A 10 15.41 4.97 34.63
C ILE A 10 16.85 4.51 34.46
N LEU A 11 17.09 3.61 33.52
CA LEU A 11 18.43 3.20 33.09
C LEU A 11 18.83 4.09 31.91
N VAL A 12 19.59 5.15 32.20
CA VAL A 12 20.29 5.95 31.19
C VAL A 12 21.60 5.24 30.89
N LEU A 13 21.69 4.58 29.74
CA LEU A 13 22.98 4.17 29.17
C LEU A 13 23.31 5.16 28.05
N GLY A 14 24.22 6.08 28.38
CA GLY A 14 24.91 6.90 27.38
C GLY A 14 25.94 6.06 26.63
N GLY A 15 26.03 6.27 25.32
CA GLY A 15 26.99 5.60 24.46
C GLY A 15 27.05 6.23 23.07
N CYS A 16 27.98 7.20 22.93
CA CYS A 16 28.72 7.61 21.73
C CYS A 16 27.99 7.72 20.38
N ASP A 17 27.70 8.97 20.00
CA ASP A 17 27.59 9.42 18.62
C ASP A 17 28.94 9.28 17.89
N LEU A 18 29.07 8.25 17.06
CA LEU A 18 30.09 8.18 16.00
C LEU A 18 29.46 7.48 14.79
N PHE A 19 29.54 8.15 13.64
CA PHE A 19 28.82 7.92 12.37
C PHE A 19 27.43 8.58 12.31
N GLY A 20 27.44 9.85 11.85
CA GLY A 20 26.28 10.69 11.63
C GLY A 20 25.39 10.22 10.49
N TRP A 21 24.60 9.18 10.76
CA TRP A 21 23.30 8.97 10.13
C TRP A 21 22.28 9.44 11.17
N ARG A 22 21.83 10.69 11.04
CA ARG A 22 20.68 11.13 11.83
C ARG A 22 19.50 10.28 11.38
N VAL A 23 18.99 9.44 12.29
CA VAL A 23 17.75 8.72 12.09
C VAL A 23 16.63 9.75 12.10
N HIS A 24 16.27 10.28 10.92
CA HIS A 24 15.09 11.10 10.74
C HIS A 24 13.90 10.28 11.24
N LYS A 25 13.13 10.64 12.26
CA LYS A 25 11.99 9.80 12.69
C LYS A 25 10.97 9.75 11.55
N ALA A 26 10.72 8.59 10.94
CA ALA A 26 9.78 8.48 9.83
C ALA A 26 8.34 8.65 10.32
N ILE A 27 7.44 8.65 9.35
CA ILE A 27 5.99 8.73 9.47
C ILE A 27 5.45 8.01 10.71
N SER A 28 4.79 8.78 11.58
CA SER A 28 3.96 8.23 12.66
C SER A 28 2.57 7.92 12.10
N VAL A 29 2.33 6.65 11.80
CA VAL A 29 0.99 6.13 11.53
C VAL A 29 0.31 5.86 12.88
N LYS A 30 -0.67 6.69 13.27
CA LYS A 30 -1.40 6.50 14.53
C LYS A 30 -2.77 5.89 14.29
N TYR A 31 -2.97 4.66 14.74
CA TYR A 31 -4.28 4.04 14.79
C TYR A 31 -4.90 4.25 16.17
N GLU A 32 -6.18 4.62 16.20
CA GLU A 32 -6.93 4.68 17.45
C GLU A 32 -7.36 3.28 17.84
N GLU A 33 -6.82 2.78 18.96
CA GLU A 33 -7.27 1.56 19.61
C GLU A 33 -8.67 1.76 20.21
N SER A 34 -9.63 0.93 19.80
CA SER A 34 -10.62 0.42 20.75
C SER A 34 -10.22 -0.99 21.13
N GLY A 35 -9.50 -1.10 22.25
CA GLY A 35 -8.67 -2.25 22.60
C GLY A 35 -9.37 -3.61 22.71
N PHE A 36 -8.63 -4.67 22.37
CA PHE A 36 -8.93 -6.05 22.75
C PHE A 36 -7.66 -6.92 22.75
N SER A 37 -7.55 -7.85 23.70
CA SER A 37 -6.44 -8.81 23.75
C SER A 37 -6.56 -9.85 22.63
N ALA A 38 -5.51 -9.96 21.83
CA ALA A 38 -5.34 -10.82 20.64
C ALA A 38 -5.38 -12.36 20.88
N LEU A 39 -6.05 -12.87 21.91
CA LEU A 39 -6.02 -14.30 22.23
C LEU A 39 -7.37 -14.95 22.59
N GLN A 40 -8.51 -14.29 22.37
CA GLN A 40 -9.80 -14.85 22.82
C GLN A 40 -10.99 -14.85 21.87
N THR A 41 -10.82 -14.68 20.55
CA THR A 41 -11.95 -14.84 19.61
C THR A 41 -11.57 -15.56 18.32
N LEU A 42 -11.05 -16.78 18.44
CA LEU A 42 -11.06 -17.77 17.34
C LEU A 42 -12.32 -18.65 17.36
N SER A 43 -13.36 -18.25 18.08
CA SER A 43 -14.68 -18.86 17.97
C SER A 43 -15.80 -17.86 18.26
N ASN A 44 -16.54 -17.49 17.22
CA ASN A 44 -18.01 -17.55 17.19
C ASN A 44 -18.49 -17.18 15.79
N GLY A 45 -19.41 -17.99 15.26
CA GLY A 45 -19.82 -18.00 13.86
C GLY A 45 -20.24 -16.65 13.30
N GLY A 46 -19.52 -16.27 12.24
CA GLY A 46 -19.75 -15.16 11.34
C GLY A 46 -18.55 -15.14 10.40
N SER A 47 -18.76 -15.07 9.09
CA SER A 47 -17.71 -15.06 8.05
C SER A 47 -16.94 -13.74 8.06
N SER A 48 -16.27 -13.42 9.17
CA SER A 48 -15.50 -12.20 9.33
C SER A 48 -14.07 -12.44 8.86
N ILE A 49 -13.54 -11.51 8.06
CA ILE A 49 -12.15 -11.51 7.64
C ILE A 49 -11.25 -11.39 8.88
N GLN A 50 -10.31 -12.32 9.05
CA GLN A 50 -9.39 -12.37 10.18
C GLN A 50 -8.14 -11.54 9.93
N GLY A 51 -7.69 -11.49 8.67
CA GLY A 51 -6.58 -10.65 8.25
C GLY A 51 -6.54 -10.38 6.75
N LEU A 52 -5.94 -9.24 6.40
CA LEU A 52 -5.59 -8.88 5.04
C LEU A 52 -4.13 -9.26 4.78
N TYR A 53 -3.86 -9.86 3.63
CA TYR A 53 -2.52 -10.19 3.19
C TYR A 53 -2.11 -9.30 2.01
N PHE A 54 -0.89 -8.79 2.08
CA PHE A 54 -0.21 -8.07 1.02
C PHE A 54 1.06 -8.85 0.69
N GLY A 55 1.12 -9.42 -0.52
CA GLY A 55 2.35 -10.03 -0.99
C GLY A 55 3.50 -9.01 -1.00
N GLU A 56 3.20 -7.77 -1.40
CA GLU A 56 4.05 -6.62 -1.15
C GLU A 56 3.23 -5.35 -0.92
N LEU A 57 3.70 -4.50 0.00
CA LEU A 57 3.14 -3.18 0.27
C LEU A 57 4.15 -2.10 -0.15
N GLU A 58 3.72 -1.12 -0.95
CA GLU A 58 4.50 0.11 -1.21
C GLU A 58 3.71 1.33 -0.78
N ILE A 59 4.40 2.29 -0.16
CA ILE A 59 3.82 3.59 0.16
C ILE A 59 4.81 4.66 -0.29
N VAL A 60 4.35 5.59 -1.12
CA VAL A 60 5.22 6.60 -1.76
C VAL A 60 4.53 7.96 -1.78
N ALA A 61 5.25 9.01 -1.39
CA ALA A 61 4.83 10.37 -1.64
C ALA A 61 5.57 10.92 -2.86
N TYR A 62 4.84 11.59 -3.74
CA TYR A 62 5.34 12.19 -4.97
C TYR A 62 5.18 13.71 -4.93
N HIS A 63 6.18 14.41 -5.47
CA HIS A 63 6.18 15.85 -5.71
C HIS A 63 6.35 16.07 -7.21
N TYR A 64 5.33 16.64 -7.85
CA TYR A 64 5.34 16.93 -9.28
C TYR A 64 6.13 18.20 -9.55
N ARG A 65 7.22 18.05 -10.28
CA ARG A 65 8.21 19.09 -10.57
C ARG A 65 8.67 18.96 -12.03
N PRO A 66 7.79 19.21 -13.01
CA PRO A 66 8.10 19.01 -14.40
C PRO A 66 9.22 19.94 -14.87
N GLY A 67 10.17 19.40 -15.62
CA GLY A 67 11.32 20.14 -16.17
C GLY A 67 12.40 20.57 -15.16
N GLU A 68 12.26 20.22 -13.88
CA GLU A 68 13.27 20.53 -12.86
C GLU A 68 14.45 19.54 -12.91
N THR A 69 15.67 20.06 -12.74
CA THR A 69 16.90 19.26 -12.88
C THR A 69 17.35 18.58 -11.59
N ILE A 70 16.96 19.13 -10.43
CA ILE A 70 17.27 18.55 -9.12
C ILE A 70 16.05 17.75 -8.68
N GLN A 71 16.10 16.42 -8.77
CA GLN A 71 15.02 15.54 -8.32
C GLN A 71 15.51 14.62 -7.20
N THR A 72 14.60 14.15 -6.36
CA THR A 72 14.88 13.05 -5.43
C THR A 72 14.21 11.79 -5.92
N GLY A 73 15.00 10.73 -6.08
CA GLY A 73 14.52 9.46 -6.59
C GLY A 73 15.45 8.87 -7.63
N GLY A 74 15.85 7.62 -7.43
CA GLY A 74 16.83 6.98 -8.30
C GLY A 74 16.25 6.66 -9.68
N PHE A 75 17.04 6.88 -10.74
CA PHE A 75 16.79 6.49 -12.14
C PHE A 75 16.81 4.96 -12.35
N ALA A 76 16.15 4.17 -11.49
CA ALA A 76 16.35 2.72 -11.45
C ALA A 76 15.89 2.00 -12.73
N SER A 77 15.13 2.64 -13.62
CA SER A 77 14.54 1.96 -14.78
C SER A 77 14.35 2.90 -15.98
N GLY A 78 15.45 3.46 -16.50
CA GLY A 78 15.64 3.74 -17.95
C GLY A 78 14.67 4.65 -18.71
N HIS A 79 13.57 5.13 -18.12
CA HIS A 79 12.61 6.02 -18.73
C HIS A 79 12.98 7.45 -18.35
N GLY A 80 13.15 8.29 -19.37
CA GLY A 80 13.75 9.63 -19.24
C GLY A 80 12.84 10.71 -18.68
N ASN A 81 11.61 10.39 -18.29
CA ASN A 81 10.73 11.36 -17.64
C ASN A 81 11.11 11.49 -16.16
N THR A 82 11.46 12.71 -15.75
CA THR A 82 11.92 13.06 -14.40
C THR A 82 10.98 14.03 -13.71
N ASP A 83 9.76 14.19 -14.20
CA ASP A 83 8.80 15.16 -13.66
C ASP A 83 8.42 14.89 -12.20
N TRP A 84 8.79 13.73 -11.65
CA TRP A 84 8.43 13.30 -10.32
C TRP A 84 9.64 13.14 -9.40
N SER A 85 9.61 13.86 -8.29
CA SER A 85 10.41 13.53 -7.11
C SER A 85 9.63 12.57 -6.21
N HIS A 86 10.29 11.57 -5.63
CA HIS A 86 9.67 10.61 -4.73
C HIS A 86 10.34 10.52 -3.36
N TYR A 87 9.51 10.34 -2.34
CA TYR A 87 9.85 9.95 -0.99
C TYR A 87 9.23 8.57 -0.73
N VAL A 88 10.05 7.52 -0.65
CA VAL A 88 9.56 6.16 -0.43
C VAL A 88 9.38 5.95 1.07
N VAL A 89 8.12 5.81 1.48
CA VAL A 89 7.72 5.63 2.87
C VAL A 89 7.86 4.18 3.26
N VAL A 90 7.30 3.25 2.49
CA VAL A 90 7.47 1.80 2.61
C VAL A 90 7.96 1.33 1.26
N GLN A 91 9.16 0.75 1.21
CA GLN A 91 9.73 0.27 -0.04
C GLN A 91 9.30 -1.17 -0.33
N SER A 92 8.70 -1.40 -1.49
CA SER A 92 8.36 -2.74 -1.95
C SER A 92 9.60 -3.54 -2.35
N GLY A 93 9.51 -4.88 -2.26
CA GLY A 93 10.56 -5.80 -2.72
C GLY A 93 11.63 -6.15 -1.69
N HIS A 94 11.54 -5.62 -0.47
CA HIS A 94 12.39 -6.02 0.66
C HIS A 94 11.73 -7.08 1.54
N PRO A 95 12.52 -7.95 2.23
CA PRO A 95 11.97 -9.01 3.06
C PRO A 95 10.97 -8.52 4.12
N ALA A 96 11.21 -7.34 4.72
CA ALA A 96 10.32 -6.80 5.73
C ALA A 96 8.94 -6.42 5.16
N ALA A 97 8.89 -5.83 3.96
CA ALA A 97 7.68 -5.37 3.28
C ALA A 97 7.03 -6.42 2.34
N ARG A 98 7.47 -7.69 2.46
CA ARG A 98 6.92 -8.85 1.73
C ARG A 98 6.06 -9.70 2.64
N ASP A 99 5.02 -10.31 2.09
CA ASP A 99 4.17 -11.27 2.79
C ASP A 99 3.65 -10.70 4.12
N VAL A 100 3.13 -9.48 4.08
CA VAL A 100 2.64 -8.75 5.25
C VAL A 100 1.18 -9.13 5.49
N VAL A 101 0.86 -9.57 6.70
CA VAL A 101 -0.51 -9.76 7.17
C VAL A 101 -0.87 -8.64 8.14
N LEU A 102 -2.00 -7.99 7.88
CA LEU A 102 -2.65 -7.06 8.77
C LEU A 102 -3.86 -7.76 9.40
N PHE A 103 -3.79 -8.04 10.70
CA PHE A 103 -4.91 -8.62 11.43
C PHE A 103 -5.92 -7.56 11.86
N SER A 104 -7.12 -8.01 12.22
CA SER A 104 -8.18 -7.12 12.69
C SER A 104 -7.73 -6.38 13.94
N ASN A 105 -7.73 -5.04 13.88
CA ASN A 105 -7.27 -4.13 14.94
C ASN A 105 -5.75 -4.10 15.17
N ASP A 106 -4.95 -4.73 14.31
CA ASP A 106 -3.49 -4.57 14.32
C ASP A 106 -3.07 -3.34 13.51
N ALA A 107 -1.84 -2.88 13.76
CA ALA A 107 -1.21 -1.77 13.06
C ALA A 107 0.01 -2.27 12.28
N ILE A 108 0.23 -1.73 11.09
CA ILE A 108 1.49 -1.92 10.37
C ILE A 108 2.53 -0.93 10.91
N ASP A 109 3.60 -1.46 11.51
CA ASP A 109 4.75 -0.66 11.95
C ASP A 109 5.63 -0.31 10.75
N ILE A 110 5.46 0.89 10.19
CA ILE A 110 6.25 1.39 9.06
C ILE A 110 7.73 1.48 9.41
N ASP A 111 8.11 1.84 10.64
CA ASP A 111 9.52 1.90 11.03
C ASP A 111 10.14 0.50 10.99
N ALA A 112 9.40 -0.53 11.44
CA ALA A 112 9.84 -1.92 11.31
C ALA A 112 9.93 -2.38 9.85
N LEU A 113 8.98 -1.97 9.00
CA LEU A 113 9.01 -2.31 7.56
C LEU A 113 10.16 -1.64 6.79
N ASN A 114 10.71 -0.53 7.29
CA ASN A 114 11.79 0.22 6.65
C ASN A 114 13.12 0.19 7.39
N ALA A 115 13.21 -0.50 8.52
CA ALA A 115 14.39 -0.51 9.38
C ALA A 115 15.68 -0.86 8.61
N ASP A 116 15.57 -1.76 7.63
CA ASP A 116 16.70 -2.26 6.84
C ASP A 116 16.93 -1.49 5.54
N TYR A 117 15.94 -0.73 5.05
CA TYR A 117 15.99 -0.08 3.74
C TYR A 117 15.16 1.21 3.72
N ARG A 118 15.80 2.32 4.07
CA ARG A 118 15.20 3.63 3.96
C ARG A 118 15.85 4.45 2.88
N GLN A 119 15.10 4.73 1.82
CA GLN A 119 15.49 5.73 0.83
C GLN A 119 15.02 7.11 1.30
N GLY A 120 15.94 7.84 1.93
CA GLY A 120 15.72 9.24 2.25
C GLY A 120 15.76 10.14 1.01
N VAL A 121 15.39 11.40 1.22
CA VAL A 121 15.53 12.45 0.20
C VAL A 121 17.01 12.71 -0.06
N SER A 122 17.40 12.89 -1.34
CA SER A 122 18.80 13.16 -1.68
C SER A 122 19.30 14.43 -1.00
N LYS A 123 20.58 14.44 -0.57
CA LYS A 123 21.18 15.64 0.05
C LYS A 123 21.11 16.85 -0.88
N GLU A 124 21.28 16.65 -2.17
CA GLU A 124 21.18 17.71 -3.18
C GLU A 124 19.78 18.35 -3.19
N TYR A 125 18.73 17.54 -3.07
CA TYR A 125 17.37 18.02 -2.96
C TYR A 125 17.13 18.79 -1.65
N VAL A 126 17.62 18.27 -0.52
CA VAL A 126 17.52 18.95 0.78
C VAL A 126 18.25 20.29 0.76
N ASP A 127 19.43 20.37 0.15
CA ASP A 127 20.23 21.61 0.16
C ASP A 127 19.64 22.70 -0.77
N ASN A 128 19.05 22.31 -1.91
CA ASN A 128 18.64 23.23 -2.99
C ASN A 128 17.13 23.45 -3.13
N VAL A 129 16.30 22.45 -2.84
CA VAL A 129 14.83 22.53 -2.95
C VAL A 129 14.19 22.73 -1.58
N ARG A 130 14.64 21.97 -0.58
CA ARG A 130 14.24 22.03 0.85
C ARG A 130 12.81 21.64 1.16
N GLU A 131 11.85 22.12 0.37
CA GLU A 131 10.43 21.82 0.55
C GLU A 131 10.01 20.65 -0.35
N PHE A 132 9.31 19.68 0.22
CA PHE A 132 8.70 18.59 -0.54
C PHE A 132 7.18 18.69 -0.42
N SER A 133 6.51 19.04 -1.52
CA SER A 133 5.04 19.03 -1.61
C SER A 133 4.58 17.64 -1.94
N ILE A 134 3.72 17.06 -1.12
CA ILE A 134 3.01 15.83 -1.45
C ILE A 134 1.93 16.24 -2.43
N ASP A 135 2.08 15.91 -3.70
CA ASP A 135 1.04 16.12 -4.71
C ASP A 135 0.21 14.85 -4.94
N VAL A 136 0.89 13.70 -4.88
CA VAL A 136 0.28 12.37 -4.90
C VAL A 136 0.86 11.56 -3.76
N PHE A 137 0.00 10.85 -3.02
CA PHE A 137 0.39 9.84 -2.04
C PHE A 137 -0.17 8.50 -2.48
N GLU A 138 0.71 7.59 -2.87
CA GLU A 138 0.38 6.25 -3.35
C GLU A 138 0.42 5.24 -2.22
N VAL A 139 -0.62 4.39 -2.17
CA VAL A 139 -0.59 3.11 -1.47
C VAL A 139 -0.77 2.02 -2.51
N ASN A 140 0.30 1.26 -2.75
CA ASN A 140 0.34 0.14 -3.68
C ASN A 140 0.07 -1.17 -2.94
N LEU A 141 -0.98 -1.87 -3.36
CA LEU A 141 -1.37 -3.16 -2.80
C LEU A 141 -1.07 -4.25 -3.83
N TYR A 142 0.00 -5.02 -3.62
CA TYR A 142 0.44 -6.06 -4.56
C TYR A 142 0.19 -7.47 -4.02
N ARG A 143 -0.34 -8.35 -4.88
CA ARG A 143 -0.67 -9.76 -4.61
C ARG A 143 -1.51 -9.91 -3.34
N ASN A 144 -2.66 -9.25 -3.37
CA ASN A 144 -3.53 -9.17 -2.20
C ASN A 144 -4.28 -10.48 -1.96
N GLY A 145 -4.69 -10.69 -0.71
CA GLY A 145 -5.51 -11.81 -0.29
C GLY A 145 -6.11 -11.58 1.10
N VAL A 146 -6.91 -12.54 1.56
CA VAL A 146 -7.61 -12.50 2.84
C VAL A 146 -7.54 -13.83 3.56
N ILE A 147 -7.61 -13.78 4.87
CA ILE A 147 -7.76 -14.94 5.74
C ILE A 147 -9.18 -14.94 6.27
N ILE A 148 -9.94 -15.99 5.96
CA ILE A 148 -11.34 -16.15 6.38
C ILE A 148 -11.51 -17.57 6.89
N ASP A 149 -12.07 -17.74 8.08
CA ASP A 149 -12.29 -19.05 8.72
C ASP A 149 -11.03 -19.93 8.77
N ASN A 150 -9.87 -19.34 9.05
CA ASN A 150 -8.53 -19.94 9.02
C ASN A 150 -8.18 -20.57 7.68
N VAL A 151 -8.58 -19.94 6.58
CA VAL A 151 -8.21 -20.32 5.22
C VAL A 151 -7.72 -19.08 4.48
N PHE A 152 -6.60 -19.19 3.78
CA PHE A 152 -6.06 -18.11 2.95
C PHE A 152 -6.64 -18.15 1.54
N TYR A 153 -7.10 -17.01 1.04
CA TYR A 153 -7.59 -16.81 -0.31
C TYR A 153 -6.85 -15.65 -0.96
N GLY A 154 -6.11 -15.87 -2.06
CA GLY A 154 -5.43 -14.77 -2.74
C GLY A 154 -4.53 -15.18 -3.91
N ASN A 155 -3.94 -14.19 -4.57
CA ASN A 155 -3.16 -14.38 -5.81
C ASN A 155 -1.83 -15.12 -5.59
N ASN A 156 -1.38 -15.22 -4.34
CA ASN A 156 -0.11 -15.87 -3.99
C ASN A 156 -0.28 -17.29 -3.45
N ALA A 157 -1.51 -17.74 -3.22
CA ALA A 157 -1.80 -19.11 -2.81
C ALA A 157 -1.43 -20.09 -3.91
N GLU A 158 -0.98 -21.30 -3.53
CA GLU A 158 -0.69 -22.42 -4.43
C GLU A 158 0.37 -22.17 -5.54
N ASN A 159 0.92 -20.95 -5.68
CA ASN A 159 1.62 -20.52 -6.89
C ASN A 159 3.03 -19.95 -6.67
N ASN A 160 3.63 -20.14 -5.49
CA ASN A 160 4.83 -19.36 -5.18
C ASN A 160 6.15 -19.91 -5.73
N GLY A 161 6.22 -21.11 -6.36
CA GLY A 161 7.46 -21.63 -6.97
C GLY A 161 8.69 -21.79 -6.04
N LEU A 162 8.55 -21.33 -4.80
CA LEU A 162 9.36 -21.49 -3.61
C LEU A 162 8.53 -22.44 -2.76
N GLU A 163 9.11 -23.49 -2.21
CA GLU A 163 8.42 -24.59 -1.50
C GLU A 163 7.77 -24.15 -0.15
N THR A 164 7.35 -22.89 -0.03
CA THR A 164 6.94 -22.20 1.19
C THR A 164 5.59 -21.53 1.03
N HIS A 165 4.69 -21.81 1.99
CA HIS A 165 3.36 -21.21 2.10
C HIS A 165 3.42 -19.66 2.14
N PRO A 166 2.45 -18.92 1.57
CA PRO A 166 2.47 -17.45 1.55
C PRO A 166 2.57 -16.81 2.93
N LEU A 167 2.01 -17.47 3.95
CA LEU A 167 1.99 -16.99 5.33
C LEU A 167 3.16 -17.55 6.18
N HIS A 168 4.25 -18.00 5.55
CA HIS A 168 5.37 -18.65 6.25
C HIS A 168 6.03 -17.83 7.36
N ARG A 169 5.89 -16.50 7.31
CA ARG A 169 6.40 -15.58 8.35
C ARG A 169 5.61 -15.67 9.67
N TYR A 170 4.39 -16.18 9.62
CA TYR A 170 3.46 -16.25 10.75
C TYR A 170 3.33 -17.71 11.16
N ALA A 171 4.00 -18.11 12.24
CA ALA A 171 4.11 -19.52 12.64
C ALA A 171 2.73 -20.18 12.87
N GLU A 172 1.77 -19.39 13.35
CA GLU A 172 0.38 -19.77 13.58
C GLU A 172 -0.45 -19.91 12.29
N LEU A 173 0.00 -19.32 11.18
CA LEU A 173 -0.68 -19.36 9.88
C LEU A 173 0.04 -20.20 8.83
N ASN A 174 1.30 -20.57 9.04
CA ASN A 174 2.15 -21.28 8.06
C ASN A 174 1.62 -22.69 7.68
N GLY A 175 0.59 -23.21 8.33
CA GLY A 175 -0.01 -24.51 8.04
C GLY A 175 -1.51 -24.47 7.77
N ILE A 176 -2.11 -23.29 7.62
CA ILE A 176 -3.52 -23.21 7.25
C ILE A 176 -3.71 -23.57 5.77
N PRO A 177 -4.89 -24.05 5.34
CA PRO A 177 -5.16 -24.25 3.93
C PRO A 177 -5.11 -22.92 3.16
N ASP A 178 -4.59 -22.96 1.93
CA ASP A 178 -4.62 -21.84 1.00
C ASP A 178 -5.29 -22.22 -0.33
N HIS A 179 -5.94 -21.25 -0.97
CA HIS A 179 -6.58 -21.40 -2.27
C HIS A 179 -6.31 -20.20 -3.16
N TYR A 180 -5.89 -20.47 -4.40
CA TYR A 180 -5.67 -19.42 -5.38
C TYR A 180 -6.98 -18.70 -5.73
N ALA A 181 -6.94 -17.38 -5.63
CA ALA A 181 -8.01 -16.51 -6.10
C ALA A 181 -7.44 -15.24 -6.73
N ASN A 182 -7.88 -14.94 -7.95
CA ASN A 182 -7.63 -13.66 -8.59
C ASN A 182 -8.39 -12.56 -7.85
N THR A 183 -7.71 -11.47 -7.50
CA THR A 183 -8.39 -10.34 -6.86
C THR A 183 -9.06 -9.43 -7.87
N ARG A 184 -10.26 -8.98 -7.51
CA ARG A 184 -11.11 -8.12 -8.34
C ARG A 184 -11.59 -6.93 -7.57
N ILE A 185 -11.63 -5.79 -8.26
CA ILE A 185 -12.30 -4.57 -7.83
C ILE A 185 -13.26 -4.16 -8.95
N ALA A 186 -14.47 -3.73 -8.60
CA ALA A 186 -15.42 -3.22 -9.58
C ALA A 186 -14.87 -1.96 -10.28
N GLY A 187 -15.09 -1.86 -11.59
CA GLY A 187 -14.64 -0.73 -12.41
C GLY A 187 -13.46 -1.03 -13.33
N PHE A 188 -12.76 -2.15 -13.14
CA PHE A 188 -11.65 -2.58 -14.00
C PHE A 188 -12.02 -3.80 -14.85
N SER A 189 -11.47 -3.87 -16.07
CA SER A 189 -11.83 -4.90 -17.04
C SER A 189 -11.24 -6.28 -16.70
N ARG A 190 -10.09 -6.32 -16.03
CA ARG A 190 -9.29 -7.54 -15.75
C ARG A 190 -9.02 -7.72 -14.26
N PRO A 191 -8.81 -8.97 -13.81
CA PRO A 191 -8.30 -9.19 -12.47
C PRO A 191 -6.87 -8.69 -12.46
N GLU A 192 -6.50 -8.01 -11.39
CA GLU A 192 -5.16 -7.45 -11.27
C GLU A 192 -4.56 -7.84 -9.94
N GLN A 193 -3.28 -8.16 -9.99
CA GLN A 193 -2.49 -8.40 -8.79
C GLN A 193 -2.09 -7.10 -8.11
N THR A 194 -2.20 -5.97 -8.81
CA THR A 194 -1.76 -4.65 -8.34
C THR A 194 -2.94 -3.70 -8.31
N HIS A 195 -3.11 -3.01 -7.17
CA HIS A 195 -4.03 -1.90 -7.04
C HIS A 195 -3.26 -0.70 -6.51
N ASN A 196 -3.20 0.38 -7.30
CA ASN A 196 -2.57 1.63 -6.92
C ASN A 196 -3.66 2.60 -6.47
N VAL A 197 -3.75 2.86 -5.16
CA VAL A 197 -4.65 3.87 -4.63
C VAL A 197 -3.87 5.17 -4.49
N LEU A 198 -4.23 6.16 -5.30
CA LEU A 198 -3.54 7.43 -5.41
C LEU A 198 -4.38 8.52 -4.72
N PHE A 199 -3.91 8.98 -3.57
CA PHE A 199 -4.47 10.16 -2.92
C PHE A 199 -3.87 11.39 -3.59
N VAL A 200 -4.66 12.10 -4.39
CA VAL A 200 -4.21 13.22 -5.23
C VAL A 200 -4.84 14.53 -4.75
N ARG A 201 -4.13 15.66 -4.89
CA ARG A 201 -4.69 16.97 -4.52
C ARG A 201 -6.01 17.26 -5.23
N SER A 202 -6.96 17.81 -4.47
CA SER A 202 -8.32 18.09 -4.93
C SER A 202 -8.43 19.17 -6.02
N ASP A 203 -7.38 19.98 -6.24
CA ASP A 203 -7.35 20.96 -7.33
C ASP A 203 -6.99 20.34 -8.69
N TRP A 204 -6.46 19.11 -8.71
CA TRP A 204 -6.19 18.35 -9.95
C TRP A 204 -7.29 17.35 -10.26
N PHE A 205 -7.84 16.72 -9.23
CA PHE A 205 -9.00 15.83 -9.32
C PHE A 205 -10.02 16.26 -8.29
N SER A 206 -11.19 16.74 -8.73
CA SER A 206 -12.26 17.15 -7.81
C SER A 206 -13.07 15.98 -7.29
N ASP A 207 -13.08 14.87 -8.04
CA ASP A 207 -13.92 13.70 -7.80
C ASP A 207 -13.08 12.42 -7.92
N PRO A 208 -13.46 11.34 -7.22
CA PRO A 208 -12.80 10.04 -7.37
C PRO A 208 -12.93 9.49 -8.79
N VAL A 209 -11.85 8.89 -9.30
CA VAL A 209 -11.81 8.30 -10.64
C VAL A 209 -11.04 6.99 -10.61
N GLN A 210 -11.60 5.95 -11.24
CA GLN A 210 -10.87 4.71 -11.53
C GLN A 210 -10.34 4.79 -12.96
N VAL A 211 -9.06 4.48 -13.15
CA VAL A 211 -8.38 4.57 -14.45
C VAL A 211 -7.63 3.27 -14.72
N GLU A 212 -7.95 2.63 -15.84
CA GLU A 212 -7.22 1.48 -16.36
C GLU A 212 -6.18 1.99 -17.35
N MET A 213 -4.92 1.71 -17.07
CA MET A 213 -3.77 2.05 -17.90
C MET A 213 -3.38 0.84 -18.75
N SER A 214 -2.90 1.09 -19.97
CA SER A 214 -2.34 0.08 -20.86
C SER A 214 -0.89 0.41 -21.19
N THR A 215 -0.07 -0.62 -21.36
CA THR A 215 1.26 -0.47 -21.96
C THR A 215 1.11 -0.38 -23.47
N MET A 216 1.63 0.67 -24.09
CA MET A 216 1.67 0.79 -25.54
C MET A 216 2.47 -0.39 -26.13
N GLY A 217 1.92 -1.04 -27.17
CA GLY A 217 2.58 -2.18 -27.81
C GLY A 217 3.98 -1.82 -28.31
N GLY A 218 5.02 -2.42 -27.71
CA GLY A 218 6.43 -2.13 -28.04
C GLY A 218 7.29 -1.57 -26.89
N ASP A 219 6.89 -1.76 -25.63
CA ASP A 219 7.68 -1.57 -24.40
C ASP A 219 8.16 -0.15 -24.06
N SER A 220 7.55 0.93 -24.59
CA SER A 220 8.09 2.29 -24.33
C SER A 220 7.09 3.38 -23.95
N GLY A 221 5.94 3.02 -23.37
CA GLY A 221 5.12 4.01 -22.67
C GLY A 221 3.76 3.50 -22.21
N TYR A 222 3.04 4.37 -21.50
CA TYR A 222 1.70 4.12 -20.98
C TYR A 222 0.65 4.95 -21.69
N GLU A 223 -0.57 4.45 -21.76
CA GLU A 223 -1.76 5.17 -22.21
C GLU A 223 -2.94 4.90 -21.27
N VAL A 224 -3.90 5.83 -21.22
CA VAL A 224 -5.17 5.58 -20.54
C VAL A 224 -6.03 4.70 -21.43
N ALA A 225 -6.28 3.46 -21.00
CA ALA A 225 -7.14 2.52 -21.73
C ALA A 225 -8.63 2.81 -21.48
N SER A 226 -8.98 3.12 -20.23
CA SER A 226 -10.34 3.54 -19.88
C SER A 226 -10.37 4.29 -18.53
N SER A 227 -11.43 5.04 -18.30
CA SER A 227 -11.69 5.69 -17.01
C SER A 227 -13.17 5.66 -16.66
N SER A 228 -13.48 5.67 -15.36
CA SER A 228 -14.86 5.69 -14.85
C SER A 228 -15.60 7.00 -15.16
N SER A 229 -14.85 8.07 -15.43
CA SER A 229 -15.36 9.38 -15.85
C SER A 229 -14.39 10.05 -16.83
N PRO A 230 -14.85 10.96 -17.70
CA PRO A 230 -13.96 11.68 -18.61
C PRO A 230 -12.83 12.40 -17.87
N LEU A 231 -11.60 12.25 -18.37
CA LEU A 231 -10.42 12.97 -17.90
C LEU A 231 -10.20 14.23 -18.75
N SER A 232 -9.67 15.27 -18.14
CA SER A 232 -9.06 16.39 -18.88
C SER A 232 -7.69 15.99 -19.41
N GLU A 233 -7.21 16.68 -20.45
CA GLU A 233 -5.85 16.49 -21.01
C GLU A 233 -4.77 16.56 -19.93
N PHE A 234 -4.86 17.54 -19.03
CA PHE A 234 -3.94 17.66 -17.90
C PHE A 234 -3.96 16.43 -16.98
N GLN A 235 -5.14 15.89 -16.65
CA GLN A 235 -5.26 14.71 -15.78
C GLN A 235 -4.69 13.47 -16.45
N GLU A 236 -4.95 13.28 -17.75
CA GLU A 236 -4.42 12.17 -18.53
C GLU A 236 -2.89 12.23 -18.62
N ASP A 237 -2.33 13.40 -19.00
CA ASP A 237 -0.88 13.62 -19.07
C ASP A 237 -0.21 13.41 -17.71
N LEU A 238 -0.83 13.87 -16.62
CA LEU A 238 -0.32 13.68 -15.28
C LEU A 238 -0.22 12.20 -14.92
N LEU A 239 -1.28 11.41 -15.16
CA LEU A 239 -1.31 9.99 -14.83
C LEU A 239 -0.32 9.18 -15.69
N ILE A 240 -0.21 9.50 -16.98
CA ILE A 240 0.79 8.88 -17.87
C ILE A 240 2.20 9.22 -17.38
N SER A 241 2.47 10.50 -17.05
CA SER A 241 3.79 10.91 -16.55
C SER A 241 4.15 10.21 -15.24
N LEU A 242 3.19 9.98 -14.34
CA LEU A 242 3.42 9.23 -13.10
C LEU A 242 3.67 7.74 -13.40
N ALA A 243 2.89 7.15 -14.31
CA ALA A 243 3.08 5.77 -14.73
C ALA A 243 4.44 5.53 -15.40
N GLU A 244 5.05 6.55 -16.01
CA GLU A 244 6.39 6.48 -16.64
C GLU A 244 7.54 6.91 -15.70
N GLY A 245 7.28 7.88 -14.80
CA GLY A 245 8.28 8.51 -13.94
C GLY A 245 8.20 8.14 -12.46
N GLY A 246 7.24 7.28 -12.07
CA GLY A 246 7.05 6.78 -10.71
C GLY A 246 8.19 5.87 -10.23
N THR A 247 7.97 5.06 -9.17
CA THR A 247 9.04 4.18 -8.66
C THR A 247 9.41 3.08 -9.67
N GLN A 248 8.52 2.78 -10.61
CA GLN A 248 8.61 1.70 -11.62
C GLN A 248 8.90 0.32 -11.02
N ARG A 249 8.81 0.17 -9.69
CA ARG A 249 8.99 -1.14 -9.06
C ARG A 249 7.79 -2.02 -9.33
N ARG A 250 6.61 -1.44 -9.54
CA ARG A 250 5.35 -2.16 -9.76
C ARG A 250 4.65 -1.69 -11.02
N PHE A 251 3.64 -2.46 -11.40
CA PHE A 251 2.82 -2.18 -12.56
C PHE A 251 1.83 -1.07 -12.23
N TYR A 252 1.86 -0.02 -13.04
CA TYR A 252 0.89 1.06 -13.01
C TYR A 252 -0.29 0.72 -13.93
N SER A 253 -0.95 -0.44 -13.73
CA SER A 253 -2.05 -0.92 -14.58
C SER A 253 -3.42 -0.38 -14.16
N ASN A 254 -3.68 -0.26 -12.85
CA ASN A 254 -4.95 0.23 -12.33
C ASN A 254 -4.73 1.34 -11.30
N PHE A 255 -5.31 2.50 -11.54
CA PHE A 255 -5.33 3.64 -10.61
C PHE A 255 -6.71 3.84 -10.01
N ILE A 256 -6.76 4.02 -8.71
CA ILE A 256 -7.92 4.48 -7.96
C ILE A 256 -7.56 5.85 -7.41
N ILE A 257 -8.03 6.90 -8.09
CA ILE A 257 -7.75 8.29 -7.74
C ILE A 257 -8.72 8.73 -6.65
N VAL A 258 -8.18 9.21 -5.54
CA VAL A 258 -8.94 9.70 -4.39
C VAL A 258 -8.50 11.15 -4.13
N PRO A 259 -9.35 12.14 -4.42
CA PRO A 259 -9.08 13.52 -4.06
C PRO A 259 -8.89 13.66 -2.54
N TYR A 260 -7.78 14.27 -2.12
CA TYR A 260 -7.61 14.76 -0.75
C TYR A 260 -7.56 16.28 -0.75
N GLY A 261 -7.80 16.90 0.42
CA GLY A 261 -7.99 18.34 0.57
C GLY A 261 -6.79 19.21 0.16
N SER A 262 -6.21 19.94 1.10
CA SER A 262 -5.13 20.89 0.81
C SER A 262 -3.78 20.18 0.66
N VAL A 263 -2.97 20.63 -0.30
CA VAL A 263 -1.55 20.28 -0.46
C VAL A 263 -0.84 20.24 0.89
N ARG A 264 -0.02 19.21 1.09
CA ARG A 264 0.84 19.10 2.26
C ARG A 264 2.28 19.29 1.83
N SER A 265 3.04 20.06 2.60
CA SER A 265 4.47 20.26 2.37
C SER A 265 5.27 19.83 3.58
N ILE A 266 6.47 19.30 3.35
CA ILE A 266 7.44 18.94 4.39
C ILE A 266 8.64 19.88 4.28
N ASP A 267 9.05 20.51 5.39
CA ASP A 267 10.30 21.27 5.44
C ASP A 267 11.46 20.32 5.78
N LEU A 268 12.12 19.81 4.74
CA LEU A 268 13.25 18.89 4.89
C LEU A 268 14.48 19.55 5.53
N SER A 269 14.52 20.89 5.66
CA SER A 269 15.60 21.59 6.35
C SER A 269 15.53 21.49 7.88
N ARG A 270 14.38 21.03 8.41
CA ARG A 270 14.08 20.96 9.85
C ARG A 270 14.10 19.53 10.42
N ASP A 271 14.67 18.59 9.68
CA ASP A 271 14.56 17.15 9.98
C ASP A 271 13.08 16.69 10.08
N GLU A 272 12.13 17.43 9.48
CA GLU A 272 10.70 17.06 9.45
C GLU A 272 10.46 15.85 8.56
N THR A 273 9.45 15.07 8.90
CA THR A 273 9.01 13.90 8.15
C THR A 273 7.52 13.94 7.90
N ILE A 274 7.10 13.28 6.82
CA ILE A 274 5.68 13.11 6.52
C ILE A 274 5.04 12.42 7.71
N THR A 275 3.95 12.93 8.26
CA THR A 275 3.15 12.20 9.25
C THR A 275 1.80 11.92 8.63
N ALA A 276 1.53 10.64 8.40
CA ALA A 276 0.33 10.16 7.76
C ALA A 276 -0.09 8.85 8.42
N THR A 277 -1.38 8.64 8.56
CA THR A 277 -1.97 7.42 9.07
C THR A 277 -2.71 6.71 7.95
N VAL A 278 -2.35 5.46 7.64
CA VAL A 278 -2.94 4.66 6.54
C VAL A 278 -3.81 3.54 7.10
N ARG A 279 -5.13 3.70 7.16
CA ARG A 279 -6.07 2.75 7.80
C ARG A 279 -6.69 1.80 6.80
N PHE A 280 -7.04 0.60 7.28
CA PHE A 280 -7.85 -0.36 6.55
C PHE A 280 -9.02 -0.76 7.45
N ASP A 281 -10.24 -0.71 6.93
CA ASP A 281 -11.43 -1.29 7.54
C ASP A 281 -11.95 -2.41 6.63
N PHE A 282 -11.67 -3.64 7.05
CA PHE A 282 -12.01 -4.83 6.28
C PHE A 282 -13.09 -5.68 6.94
N SER A 283 -13.88 -5.09 7.85
CA SER A 283 -15.02 -5.75 8.45
C SER A 283 -16.08 -6.20 7.43
N ASP A 284 -16.17 -5.51 6.30
CA ASP A 284 -17.09 -5.77 5.16
C ASP A 284 -16.35 -5.64 3.81
N ALA A 285 -15.11 -6.11 3.74
CA ALA A 285 -14.26 -5.91 2.55
C ALA A 285 -14.49 -6.91 1.40
N ILE A 286 -15.21 -8.02 1.62
CA ILE A 286 -15.49 -8.99 0.56
C ILE A 286 -16.88 -8.79 0.00
N ASP A 287 -16.98 -8.83 -1.33
CA ASP A 287 -18.23 -8.77 -2.04
C ASP A 287 -18.79 -10.18 -2.33
N TYR A 288 -19.75 -10.58 -1.51
CA TYR A 288 -20.48 -11.84 -1.61
C TYR A 288 -21.77 -11.74 -2.43
N GLU A 289 -21.98 -10.65 -3.19
CA GLU A 289 -23.12 -10.59 -4.10
C GLU A 289 -23.12 -11.79 -5.08
N PRO A 290 -24.31 -12.34 -5.42
CA PRO A 290 -24.38 -13.48 -6.33
C PRO A 290 -23.62 -13.24 -7.64
N GLY A 291 -22.70 -14.14 -7.96
CA GLY A 291 -21.85 -14.05 -9.15
C GLY A 291 -20.53 -13.30 -8.95
N ARG A 292 -20.23 -12.83 -7.74
CA ARG A 292 -18.92 -12.23 -7.38
C ARG A 292 -18.03 -13.22 -6.63
N THR A 293 -18.06 -13.23 -5.30
CA THR A 293 -17.24 -14.15 -4.49
C THR A 293 -18.03 -15.37 -4.04
N ASP A 294 -17.56 -16.56 -4.41
CA ASP A 294 -18.02 -17.83 -3.85
C ASP A 294 -16.82 -18.60 -3.27
N LEU A 295 -16.65 -18.53 -1.95
CA LEU A 295 -15.55 -19.20 -1.26
C LEU A 295 -15.63 -20.73 -1.34
N ALA A 296 -16.84 -21.31 -1.47
CA ALA A 296 -16.96 -22.76 -1.64
C ALA A 296 -16.46 -23.19 -3.02
N ALA A 297 -16.86 -22.46 -4.07
CA ALA A 297 -16.37 -22.71 -5.41
C ALA A 297 -14.84 -22.53 -5.52
N ILE A 298 -14.27 -21.52 -4.86
CA ILE A 298 -12.81 -21.32 -4.84
C ILE A 298 -12.10 -22.51 -4.18
N ARG A 299 -12.63 -23.04 -3.07
CA ARG A 299 -12.04 -24.20 -2.36
C ARG A 299 -12.07 -25.50 -3.16
N ASP A 300 -13.16 -25.72 -3.89
CA ASP A 300 -13.41 -26.99 -4.59
C ASP A 300 -12.68 -27.08 -5.95
N ASN A 301 -12.11 -25.97 -6.43
CA ASN A 301 -11.48 -25.86 -7.75
C ASN A 301 -9.95 -25.82 -7.66
N ASP A 302 -9.29 -26.64 -8.48
CA ASP A 302 -7.85 -26.54 -8.73
C ASP A 302 -7.56 -25.34 -9.65
N TRP A 303 -6.64 -24.46 -9.24
CA TRP A 303 -6.21 -23.28 -10.00
C TRP A 303 -5.77 -23.63 -11.44
N ALA A 304 -5.20 -24.82 -11.65
CA ALA A 304 -4.76 -25.28 -12.97
C ALA A 304 -5.92 -25.51 -13.95
N THR A 305 -7.14 -25.62 -13.42
CA THR A 305 -8.35 -25.98 -14.19
C THR A 305 -9.37 -24.86 -14.30
N ASN A 306 -9.26 -23.79 -13.49
CA ASN A 306 -10.21 -22.68 -13.53
C ASN A 306 -9.58 -21.30 -13.23
N PRO A 307 -9.25 -20.49 -14.25
CA PRO A 307 -8.78 -19.12 -14.06
C PRO A 307 -9.87 -18.17 -13.51
N ASP A 308 -11.12 -18.62 -13.41
CA ASP A 308 -12.25 -17.81 -12.96
C ASP A 308 -12.48 -17.86 -11.44
N ASN A 309 -11.55 -18.40 -10.64
CA ASN A 309 -11.57 -18.23 -9.18
C ASN A 309 -11.33 -16.74 -8.85
N GLN A 310 -12.38 -16.01 -8.47
CA GLN A 310 -12.32 -14.58 -8.19
C GLN A 310 -12.67 -14.28 -6.72
N LEU A 311 -11.81 -13.50 -6.07
CA LEU A 311 -12.08 -12.85 -4.80
C LEU A 311 -12.38 -11.37 -5.08
N TRP A 312 -13.65 -10.99 -4.97
CA TRP A 312 -14.07 -9.60 -5.19
C TRP A 312 -13.97 -8.81 -3.90
N PHE A 313 -13.21 -7.72 -3.94
CA PHE A 313 -13.22 -6.72 -2.89
C PHE A 313 -14.36 -5.74 -3.09
N LYS A 314 -15.08 -5.49 -2.00
CA LYS A 314 -16.03 -4.39 -1.92
C LYS A 314 -15.27 -3.08 -1.89
N THR A 315 -15.84 -2.06 -2.55
CA THR A 315 -15.33 -0.69 -2.52
C THR A 315 -16.31 0.24 -1.85
N ASP A 316 -15.79 1.34 -1.30
CA ASP A 316 -16.62 2.45 -0.87
C ASP A 316 -17.23 3.22 -2.07
N ALA A 317 -17.91 4.33 -1.78
CA ALA A 317 -18.51 5.19 -2.81
C ALA A 317 -17.48 5.88 -3.72
N ASN A 318 -16.21 5.94 -3.31
CA ASN A 318 -15.09 6.51 -4.06
C ASN A 318 -14.33 5.45 -4.87
N GLY A 319 -14.76 4.18 -4.81
CA GLY A 319 -14.08 3.08 -5.50
C GLY A 319 -12.86 2.55 -4.73
N VAL A 320 -12.67 2.95 -3.47
CA VAL A 320 -11.53 2.54 -2.64
C VAL A 320 -11.81 1.18 -2.00
N PRO A 321 -10.93 0.17 -2.16
CA PRO A 321 -11.13 -1.16 -1.60
C PRO A 321 -10.68 -1.22 -0.14
N LEU A 322 -11.12 -2.27 0.57
CA LEU A 322 -10.61 -2.64 1.90
C LEU A 322 -10.74 -1.55 2.98
N GLY A 323 -11.67 -0.60 2.78
CA GLY A 323 -11.83 0.55 3.67
C GLY A 323 -10.55 1.36 3.85
N LEU A 324 -9.69 1.40 2.82
CA LEU A 324 -8.42 2.12 2.88
C LEU A 324 -8.67 3.63 3.07
N ASP A 325 -8.03 4.23 4.07
CA ASP A 325 -8.11 5.67 4.35
C ASP A 325 -6.71 6.21 4.67
N VAL A 326 -6.44 7.46 4.30
CA VAL A 326 -5.17 8.14 4.61
C VAL A 326 -5.43 9.49 5.26
N GLN A 327 -4.92 9.67 6.48
CA GLN A 327 -5.04 10.89 7.25
C GLN A 327 -3.66 11.52 7.45
N PHE A 328 -3.43 12.67 6.83
CA PHE A 328 -2.24 13.48 7.06
C PHE A 328 -2.40 14.30 8.35
N GLU A 329 -1.42 14.23 9.25
CA GLU A 329 -1.40 15.02 10.51
C GLU A 329 -0.84 16.44 10.32
#